data_AF-A0A0Q3KET4-F1
#
_entry.id   AF-A0A0Q3KET4-F1
#
_cell.length_a   1.000
_cell.length_b   1.000
_cell.length_c   1.000
_cell.angle_alpha   90.00
_cell.angle_beta   90.00
_cell.angle_gamma   90.00
#
_symmetry.space_group_name_H-M   'P 1'
#
loop_
_entity.id
_entity.type
_entity.pdbx_description
1 polymer ?
#
loop_
_entity_poly.entity_id
_entity_poly.type
_entity_poly.pdbx_seq_one_letter_code
_entity_poly.pdbx_strand_id
1 'polypeptide(L)' 'MESGLGFYRFEYNGSRTTYVGVIAQEVQAIAPRAVHRAKDGYLRVDYRLLGVPFQTFGQWQASGSRIPGSTGRD' A
#
# COMPACT_ATOMS: atom_id res chain seq x y z
N MET A 1 8.08 11.40 14.91
CA MET A 1 7.05 11.51 13.86
C MET A 1 7.49 10.59 12.74
N GLU A 2 7.09 9.34 12.81
CA GLU A 2 7.40 8.38 11.75
C GLU A 2 6.35 8.57 10.66
N SER A 3 6.62 9.49 9.74
CA SER A 3 5.77 9.77 8.57
C SER A 3 5.91 8.67 7.51
N GLY A 4 5.79 7.41 7.94
CA GLY A 4 5.86 6.23 7.09
C GLY A 4 4.47 5.80 6.63
N LEU A 5 4.37 5.29 5.40
CA LEU A 5 3.16 4.63 4.94
C LEU A 5 3.08 3.24 5.59
N GLY A 6 1.98 2.97 6.32
CA GLY A 6 1.70 1.64 6.85
C GLY A 6 1.34 0.67 5.72
N PHE A 7 1.90 -0.53 5.75
CA PHE A 7 1.50 -1.62 4.86
C PHE A 7 0.60 -2.61 5.62
N TYR A 8 -0.57 -2.85 5.07
CA TYR A 8 -1.65 -3.65 5.65
C TYR A 8 -1.92 -4.87 4.80
N ARG A 9 -2.29 -5.94 5.48
CA ARG A 9 -2.72 -7.19 4.87
C ARG A 9 -4.24 -7.23 4.83
N PHE A 10 -4.81 -7.43 3.63
CA PHE A 10 -6.28 -7.49 3.47
C PHE A 10 -6.70 -8.59 2.49
N GLU A 11 -7.93 -9.04 2.65
CA GLU A 11 -8.56 -10.08 1.83
C GLU A 11 -9.87 -9.52 1.27
N TYR A 12 -10.14 -9.76 -0.01
CA TYR A 12 -11.44 -9.41 -0.60
C TYR A 12 -12.49 -10.42 -0.15
N ASN A 13 -13.69 -9.95 0.19
CA ASN A 13 -14.80 -10.81 0.58
C ASN A 13 -15.05 -11.88 -0.50
N GLY A 14 -14.97 -13.16 -0.11
CA GLY A 14 -15.13 -14.30 -1.02
C GLY A 14 -13.85 -14.77 -1.73
N SER A 15 -12.70 -14.13 -1.48
CA SER A 15 -11.40 -14.58 -1.97
C SER A 15 -10.52 -15.04 -0.82
N ARG A 16 -9.79 -16.15 -1.01
CA ARG A 16 -8.71 -16.60 -0.10
C ARG A 16 -7.37 -15.96 -0.45
N THR A 17 -7.35 -15.04 -1.41
CA THR A 17 -6.13 -14.34 -1.81
C THR A 17 -5.91 -13.14 -0.92
N THR A 18 -4.81 -13.19 -0.20
CA THR A 18 -4.37 -12.10 0.65
C THR A 18 -3.45 -11.14 -0.11
N TYR A 19 -3.75 -9.85 -0.02
CA TYR A 19 -2.99 -8.77 -0.63
C TYR A 19 -2.27 -7.94 0.42
N VAL A 20 -1.24 -7.22 -0.01
CA VAL A 20 -0.58 -6.19 0.79
C VAL A 20 -0.81 -4.85 0.12
N GLY A 21 -1.19 -3.86 0.90
CA GLY A 21 -1.42 -2.52 0.41
C GLY A 21 -1.38 -1.46 1.50
N VAL A 22 -1.72 -0.24 1.13
CA VAL A 22 -1.70 0.94 1.99
C VAL A 22 -3.12 1.47 2.20
N ILE A 23 -3.35 2.20 3.30
CA ILE A 23 -4.62 2.90 3.52
C ILE A 23 -4.62 4.18 2.69
N ALA A 24 -5.64 4.35 1.83
CA ALA A 24 -5.69 5.46 0.89
C ALA A 24 -5.69 6.84 1.56
N GLN A 25 -6.29 6.97 2.74
CA GLN A 25 -6.31 8.20 3.53
C GLN A 25 -4.92 8.59 4.07
N GLU A 26 -4.13 7.60 4.50
CA GLU A 26 -2.74 7.85 4.95
C GLU A 26 -1.86 8.25 3.78
N VAL A 27 -2.03 7.58 2.64
CA VAL A 27 -1.36 7.96 1.39
C VAL A 27 -1.78 9.37 0.98
N GLN A 28 -3.04 9.74 1.13
CA GLN A 28 -3.51 11.07 0.75
C GLN A 28 -2.84 12.17 1.58
N ALA A 29 -2.53 11.91 2.85
CA ALA A 29 -1.85 12.87 3.73
C ALA A 29 -0.37 13.10 3.34
N ILE A 30 0.31 12.06 2.83
CA ILE A 30 1.76 12.10 2.56
C ILE A 30 2.06 12.31 1.06
N ALA A 31 1.30 11.64 0.19
CA ALA A 31 1.46 11.61 -1.26
C ALA A 31 0.09 11.77 -1.96
N PRO A 32 -0.57 12.93 -1.86
CA PRO A 32 -1.90 13.16 -2.42
C PRO A 32 -1.97 12.91 -3.93
N ARG A 33 -0.86 13.14 -4.65
CA ARG A 33 -0.76 12.85 -6.10
C ARG A 33 -0.94 11.37 -6.46
N ALA A 34 -0.69 10.47 -5.52
CA ALA A 34 -0.85 9.04 -5.69
C ALA A 34 -2.28 8.56 -5.35
N VAL A 35 -3.17 9.45 -4.93
CA VAL A 35 -4.54 9.10 -4.58
C VAL A 35 -5.51 9.80 -5.51
N HIS A 36 -6.45 9.05 -6.05
CA HIS A 36 -7.55 9.60 -6.84
C HIS A 36 -8.89 9.08 -6.33
N ARG A 37 -9.92 9.93 -6.41
CA ARG A 37 -11.29 9.53 -6.12
C ARG A 37 -11.92 8.99 -7.39
N ALA A 38 -12.36 7.74 -7.36
CA ALA A 38 -13.05 7.13 -8.48
C ALA A 38 -14.51 7.60 -8.57
N LYS A 39 -15.16 7.31 -9.70
CA LYS A 39 -16.56 7.70 -9.97
C LYS A 39 -17.56 7.09 -8.97
N ASP A 40 -17.18 6.00 -8.32
CA ASP A 40 -17.93 5.33 -7.26
C ASP A 40 -17.79 6.02 -5.89
N GLY A 41 -17.00 7.09 -5.80
CA GLY A 41 -16.80 7.87 -4.59
C GLY A 41 -15.68 7.34 -3.68
N TYR A 42 -15.08 6.20 -3.98
CA TYR A 42 -13.99 5.60 -3.20
C TYR A 42 -12.62 6.16 -3.58
N LEU A 43 -11.71 6.24 -2.60
CA LEU A 43 -10.31 6.56 -2.84
C LEU A 43 -9.57 5.34 -3.37
N ARG A 44 -8.74 5.55 -4.38
CA ARG A 44 -7.86 4.54 -4.97
C ARG A 44 -6.45 5.05 -4.99
N VAL A 45 -5.49 4.16 -4.74
CA VAL A 45 -4.07 4.47 -4.67
C VAL A 45 -3.38 3.98 -5.94
N ASP A 46 -2.61 4.84 -6.59
CA ASP A 46 -1.72 4.49 -7.69
C ASP A 46 -0.36 4.04 -7.13
N TYR A 47 -0.21 2.73 -7.00
CA TYR A 47 0.99 2.06 -6.51
C TYR A 47 2.24 2.37 -7.34
N ARG A 48 2.10 2.70 -8.63
CA ARG A 48 3.22 3.08 -9.49
C ARG A 48 3.84 4.40 -9.07
N LEU A 49 3.01 5.35 -8.61
CA LEU A 49 3.46 6.66 -8.15
C LEU A 49 4.10 6.61 -6.77
N LEU A 50 3.80 5.57 -5.99
CA LEU A 50 4.47 5.26 -4.71
C LEU A 50 5.81 4.53 -4.92
N GLY A 51 6.09 4.03 -6.14
CA GLY A 51 7.27 3.22 -6.40
C GLY A 51 7.22 1.85 -5.72
N VAL A 52 6.02 1.40 -5.32
CA VAL A 52 5.84 0.12 -4.61
C VAL A 52 4.91 -0.76 -5.44
N PRO A 53 5.29 -2.01 -5.75
CA PRO A 53 4.42 -2.92 -6.50
C PRO A 53 3.16 -3.28 -5.70
N PHE A 54 2.02 -3.35 -6.38
CA PHE A 54 0.82 -3.97 -5.83
C PHE A 54 0.93 -5.49 -6.01
N GLN A 55 0.95 -6.24 -4.91
CA GLN A 55 1.20 -7.68 -4.94
C GLN A 55 0.47 -8.44 -3.84
N THR A 56 0.39 -9.76 -4.00
CA THR A 56 -0.14 -10.65 -2.97
C THR A 56 0.82 -10.73 -1.78
N PHE A 57 0.29 -11.07 -0.60
CA PHE A 57 1.10 -11.27 0.61
C PHE A 57 2.13 -12.39 0.44
N GLY A 58 1.81 -13.44 -0.31
CA GLY A 58 2.75 -14.50 -0.65
C GLY A 58 3.92 -13.98 -1.49
N GLN A 59 3.63 -13.21 -2.54
CA GLN A 59 4.67 -12.58 -3.37
C GLN A 59 5.51 -11.58 -2.56
N TRP A 60 4.89 -10.83 -1.63
CA TRP A 60 5.59 -9.86 -0.79
C TRP A 60 6.61 -10.52 0.13
N GLN A 61 6.21 -11.61 0.78
CA GLN A 61 7.15 -12.43 1.56
C GLN A 61 8.27 -13.01 0.69
N ALA A 62 7.94 -13.54 -0.50
CA ALA A 62 8.94 -14.08 -1.43
C ALA A 62 9.93 -13.01 -1.94
N SER A 63 9.51 -11.75 -2.00
CA SER A 63 10.34 -10.60 -2.41
C SER A 63 11.20 -10.05 -1.25
N GLY A 64 11.17 -10.70 -0.08
CA GLY A 64 11.92 -10.31 1.11
C GLY A 64 11.24 -9.22 1.95
N SER A 65 9.91 -9.04 1.82
CA SER A 65 9.10 -8.13 2.65
C SER A 65 9.65 -6.70 2.74
N ARG A 66 10.30 -6.20 1.69
CA ARG A 66 10.89 -4.86 1.70
C ARG A 66 9.77 -3.83 1.72
N ILE A 67 9.64 -3.13 2.85
CA ILE A 67 8.82 -1.93 2.98
C ILE A 67 9.64 -0.77 2.42
N PRO A 68 9.20 -0.12 1.32
CA PRO A 68 9.88 1.06 0.78
C PRO A 68 9.69 2.20 1.79
N GLY A 69 10.64 2.35 2.71
CA GLY A 69 10.58 3.30 3.81
C GLY A 69 11.09 2.79 5.15
N SER A 70 11.30 1.47 5.34
CA SER A 70 12.04 0.97 6.50
C SER A 70 13.54 1.08 6.25
N THR A 71 14.04 2.31 6.16
CA THR A 71 15.45 2.55 6.44
C THR A 71 15.60 2.26 7.93
N GLY A 72 16.12 1.07 8.26
CA GLY A 72 16.70 0.83 9.57
C GLY A 72 17.69 1.96 9.82
N ARG A 73 17.46 2.73 10.87
CA ARG A 73 18.41 3.71 11.37
C ARG A 73 19.23 2.99 12.44
N ASP A 74 20.48 2.74 12.10
CA ASP A 74 21.60 2.50 13.03
C ASP A 74 21.71 3.59 14.12
#